data_AF-A0A084H303-F1
#
_entry.id   AF-A0A084H303-F1
#
_cell.length_a   1.000
_cell.length_b   1.000
_cell.length_c   1.000
_cell.angle_alpha   90.00
_cell.angle_beta   90.00
_cell.angle_gamma   90.00
#
_symmetry.space_group_name_H-M   'P 1'
#
loop_
_entity.id
_entity.type
_entity.pdbx_description
1 polymer ?
#
loop_
_entity_poly.entity_id
_entity_poly.type
_entity_poly.pdbx_seq_one_letter_code
_entity_poly.pdbx_strand_id
1 'polypeptide(L)' 'MGTVLLFHENQDMTVLEDIPEEIYVQLKENAGSDSCSCKVNGRTMILPPFHFAVWQEQMDWDFGY' A
#
# COMPACT_ATOMS: atom_id res chain seq x y z
N MET A 1 -3.54 -11.35 2.45
CA MET A 1 -2.52 -10.32 2.16
C MET A 1 -2.79 -9.79 0.75
N GLY A 2 -2.25 -8.64 0.40
CA GLY A 2 -2.47 -8.06 -0.92
C GLY A 2 -1.41 -7.05 -1.32
N THR A 3 -1.60 -6.49 -2.50
CA THR A 3 -0.72 -5.47 -3.08
C THR A 3 -1.38 -4.10 -2.94
N VAL A 4 -0.64 -3.15 -2.35
CA VAL A 4 -1.02 -1.74 -2.29
C VAL A 4 -0.28 -0.97 -3.37
N LEU A 5 -1.02 -0.15 -4.11
CA LEU A 5 -0.47 0.84 -5.04
C LEU A 5 -0.65 2.23 -4.45
N LEU A 6 0.45 2.95 -4.23
CA LEU A 6 0.45 4.34 -3.76
C LEU A 6 0.76 5.26 -4.94
N PHE A 7 -0.10 6.25 -5.18
CA PHE A 7 0.07 7.21 -6.27
C PHE A 7 0.60 8.55 -5.74
N HIS A 8 1.72 9.00 -6.27
CA HIS A 8 2.38 10.25 -5.89
C HIS A 8 2.03 11.39 -6.85
N GLU A 9 2.25 12.64 -6.44
CA GLU A 9 1.91 13.84 -7.25
C GLU A 9 2.68 13.89 -8.59
N ASN A 10 3.91 13.37 -8.62
CA ASN A 10 4.78 13.39 -9.79
C ASN A 10 4.52 12.23 -10.77
N GLN A 11 3.35 11.60 -10.71
CA GLN A 11 3.01 10.39 -11.48
C GLN A 11 3.86 9.16 -11.15
N ASP A 12 4.68 9.24 -10.10
CA ASP A 12 5.39 8.08 -9.56
C ASP A 12 4.42 7.17 -8.79
N MET A 13 4.78 5.89 -8.71
CA MET A 13 4.03 4.90 -7.97
C MET A 13 4.95 4.07 -7.07
N THR A 14 4.52 3.85 -5.83
CA THR A 14 5.12 2.85 -4.94
C THR A 14 4.22 1.61 -4.89
N VAL A 15 4.82 0.44 -5.09
CA VAL A 15 4.15 -0.86 -4.97
C VAL A 15 4.60 -1.51 -3.67
N LEU A 16 3.64 -1.90 -2.84
CA LEU A 16 3.87 -2.64 -1.61
C LEU A 16 3.16 -4.00 -1.70
N GLU A 17 3.92 -5.08 -1.68
CA GLU A 17 3.41 -6.45 -1.71
C GLU A 17 3.33 -7.05 -0.30
N ASP A 18 2.59 -8.15 -0.15
CA ASP A 18 2.39 -8.86 1.12
C ASP A 18 1.90 -7.98 2.27
N ILE A 19 1.07 -6.99 1.94
CA ILE A 19 0.51 -6.08 2.94
C ILE A 19 -0.72 -6.73 3.58
N PRO A 20 -0.95 -6.57 4.89
CA PRO A 20 -2.22 -6.89 5.55
C PRO A 20 -3.28 -5.83 5.26
N GLU A 21 -4.57 -6.22 5.16
CA GLU A 21 -5.66 -5.28 4.89
C GLU A 21 -5.72 -4.15 5.93
N GLU A 22 -5.42 -4.47 7.18
CA GLU A 22 -5.34 -3.53 8.30
C GLU A 22 -4.37 -2.36 8.02
N ILE A 23 -3.23 -2.67 7.40
CA ILE A 23 -2.23 -1.67 7.03
C ILE A 23 -2.72 -0.85 5.83
N TYR A 24 -3.42 -1.45 4.88
CA TYR A 24 -4.04 -0.70 3.78
C TYR A 24 -5.09 0.30 4.28
N VAL A 25 -5.94 -0.08 5.24
CA VAL A 25 -6.91 0.84 5.85
C VAL A 25 -6.18 2.05 6.46
N GLN A 26 -5.09 1.82 7.20
CA GLN A 26 -4.26 2.90 7.75
C GLN A 26 -3.63 3.77 6.66
N LEU A 27 -3.11 3.17 5.58
CA LEU A 27 -2.55 3.92 4.45
C LEU A 27 -3.60 4.78 3.77
N LYS A 28 -4.81 4.26 3.58
CA LYS A 28 -5.93 5.00 2.97
C LYS A 28 -6.35 6.20 3.82
N GLU A 29 -6.40 6.05 5.14
CA GLU A 29 -6.73 7.15 6.07
C GLU A 29 -5.65 8.24 6.12
N ASN A 30 -4.38 7.87 5.92
CA ASN A 30 -3.26 8.80 5.91
C ASN A 30 -2.96 9.42 4.53
N ALA A 31 -3.74 9.07 3.50
CA ALA A 31 -3.59 9.64 2.17
C ALA A 31 -3.74 11.18 2.20
N GLY A 32 -2.87 11.88 1.48
CA GLY A 32 -2.82 13.35 1.47
C GLY A 32 -2.10 13.99 2.65
N SER A 33 -1.47 13.22 3.54
CA SER A 33 -0.59 13.75 4.59
C SER A 33 0.83 14.00 4.07
N ASP A 34 1.50 15.03 4.59
CA ASP A 34 2.89 15.41 4.21
C ASP A 34 3.95 14.37 4.59
N SER A 35 3.62 13.45 5.50
CA SER A 35 4.47 12.31 5.82
C SER A 35 3.61 11.15 6.33
N CYS A 36 3.88 9.95 5.85
CA CYS A 36 3.24 8.73 6.33
C CYS A 36 4.32 7.75 6.78
N SER A 37 4.17 7.21 7.98
CA SER A 37 4.99 6.08 8.45
C SER A 37 4.09 4.93 8.83
N CYS A 38 4.35 3.75 8.27
CA CYS A 38 3.62 2.53 8.62
C CYS A 38 4.60 1.44 9.08
N LYS A 39 4.12 0.52 9.91
CA LYS A 39 4.92 -0.62 10.38
C LYS A 39 4.44 -1.88 9.66
N VAL A 40 5.28 -2.41 8.78
CA VAL A 40 5.01 -3.63 8.01
C VAL A 40 6.00 -4.70 8.46
N ASN A 41 5.50 -5.87 8.89
CA ASN A 41 6.33 -6.99 9.34
C ASN A 41 7.41 -6.61 10.37
N GLY A 42 7.05 -5.75 11.33
CA GLY A 42 7.97 -5.29 12.37
C GLY A 42 8.94 -4.18 11.94
N ARG A 43 9.00 -3.84 10.65
CA ARG A 43 9.86 -2.78 10.09
C ARG A 43 9.05 -1.50 9.90
N THR A 44 9.59 -0.38 10.36
CA THR A 44 9.00 0.93 10.08
C THR A 44 9.45 1.38 8.69
N MET A 45 8.49 1.66 7.82
CA MET A 45 8.72 2.31 6.52
C MET A 45 8.28 3.77 6.61
N ILE A 46 9.10 4.66 6.05
CA ILE A 46 8.74 6.06 5.83
C ILE A 46 8.36 6.17 4.36
N LEU A 47 7.13 6.58 4.10
CA LEU A 47 6.59 6.72 2.76
C LEU A 47 6.60 8.21 2.37
N PRO A 48 7.00 8.53 1.12
CA PRO A 48 6.83 9.87 0.60
C PRO A 48 5.33 10.21 0.51
N PRO A 49 4.97 11.51 0.46
CA PRO A 49 3.58 11.94 0.30
C PRO A 49 2.91 11.24 -0.88
N PHE A 50 1.68 10.76 -0.68
CA PHE A 50 0.87 10.12 -1.72
C PHE A 50 -0.57 10.63 -1.66
N HIS A 51 -1.22 10.69 -2.82
CA HIS A 51 -2.55 11.29 -2.97
C HIS A 51 -3.67 10.28 -2.71
N PHE A 52 -3.49 9.03 -3.17
CA PHE A 52 -4.45 7.95 -2.91
C PHE A 52 -3.75 6.59 -2.94
N ALA A 53 -4.36 5.64 -2.24
CA ALA A 53 -3.92 4.25 -2.15
C ALA A 53 -5.01 3.33 -2.72
N VAL A 54 -4.60 2.32 -3.49
CA VAL A 54 -5.48 1.28 -4.03
C VAL A 54 -4.99 -0.08 -3.55
N TRP A 55 -5.94 -0.98 -3.28
CA TRP A 55 -5.66 -2.35 -2.85
C TRP A 55 -6.10 -3.36 -3.88
N GLN A 56 -5.26 -4.37 -4.09
CA GLN A 56 -5.59 -5.58 -4.82
C GLN A 56 -5.33 -6.77 -3.90
N GLU A 57 -6.37 -7.55 -3.62
CA GLU A 57 -6.23 -8.78 -2.84
C GLU A 57 -5.46 -9.81 -3.66
N GLN A 58 -4.44 -10.45 -3.07
CA GLN A 58 -3.65 -11.44 -3.77
C GLN A 58 -4.57 -12.56 -4.27
N MET A 59 -4.68 -12.71 -5.58
CA MET A 59 -5.44 -13.80 -6.18
C MET A 59 -4.58 -15.05 -6.18
N ASP A 60 -4.99 -16.06 -5.44
CA ASP A 60 -4.51 -17.42 -5.62
C ASP A 60 -5.06 -17.92 -6.95
N TRP A 61 -4.24 -17.89 -7.99
CA TRP A 61 -4.56 -18.48 -9.30
C TRP A 61 -4.50 -20.01 -9.19
N ASP A 62 -5.42 -20.61 -8.43
CA ASP A 62 -5.59 -22.07 -8.35
C ASP A 62 -6.31 -22.65 -9.58
N PHE A 63 -6.71 -21.80 -10.53
CA PHE A 63 -7.32 -22.21 -11.79
C PHE A 63 -6.24 -22.40 -12.87
N GLY A 64 -5.45 -23.46 -12.69
CA GLY A 64 -4.68 -24.05 -13.78
C GLY A 64 -5.63 -24.79 -14.74
N TYR A 65 -5.57 -24.42 -16.02
CA TYR A 65 -6.15 -25.18 -17.13
C TYR A 65 -5.47 -26.53 -17.32
#